data_AF-A0AAW1R784-F1
#
_entry.id   AF-A0AAW1R784-F1
#
_cell.length_a   1.000
_cell.length_b   1.000
_cell.length_c   1.000
_cell.angle_alpha   90.00
_cell.angle_beta   90.00
_cell.angle_gamma   90.00
#
_symmetry.space_group_name_H-M   'P 1'
#
loop_
_entity.id
_entity.type
_entity.pdbx_description
1 polymer ?
#
loop_
_entity_poly.entity_id
_entity_poly.type
_entity_poly.pdbx_seq_one_letter_code
_entity_poly.pdbx_strand_id
1 'polypeptide(L)'
;MTGSAGFGSDLQHLKQFPHLPIYTMTSFQISAASPGVTATAVDVQLKPVNRPEGGKANKEELEPFAPVLGPAAWYAADYKNLTDYIYELTPADIAEMDAALVCAKATGKQIQDLTVTEFPLPLLGPKLVGLREDVRVGRGFALIRGVPVDRYTREEVVTLWYGFGLHWGKAVSQNKKGHLVGHIKDIGHDPSLPYTRLYATHEAQPYHNDSADIVGLLNLTNGVEGGLSSWSSSITVHNEIVKRRPDLARVLAGEWYYDRKGEVPEGKLPYFMIPVFNYYKGYLSVNYSDNYYLASQRHAGVPRLTEAHYEAMELFNSLAASDELRLDYMLQPGDIQLLSNHTCLHARSKFTDGPDARRHLLRLWVCTPLDRRLPECYRELYGGSIEIGNRGGIVVPGTKLTVPLEAE
;
A
#
# COMPACT_ATOMS: atom_id res chain seq x y z
N MET A 1 17.03 57.15 34.63
CA MET A 1 16.51 56.05 35.47
C MET A 1 15.14 55.66 34.91
N THR A 2 15.04 54.41 34.46
CA THR A 2 13.90 53.46 34.61
C THR A 2 12.48 54.04 34.71
N GLY A 3 11.45 53.54 34.02
CA GLY A 3 11.27 52.28 33.30
C GLY A 3 9.77 51.91 33.29
N SER A 4 9.35 51.37 32.15
CA SER A 4 8.25 50.43 31.86
C SER A 4 6.82 50.62 32.38
N ALA A 5 5.92 50.54 31.40
CA ALA A 5 4.48 50.35 31.43
C ALA A 5 4.00 49.03 32.05
N GLY A 6 2.73 49.04 32.45
CA GLY A 6 1.91 47.86 32.74
C GLY A 6 0.45 48.09 32.33
N PHE A 7 -0.24 46.97 32.13
CA PHE A 7 -1.70 46.75 31.97
C PHE A 7 -2.31 46.72 30.56
N GLY A 8 -2.77 45.52 30.19
CA GLY A 8 -3.99 45.24 29.42
C GLY A 8 -4.44 43.82 29.84
N SER A 9 -5.56 43.61 30.53
CA SER A 9 -6.99 43.81 30.22
C SER A 9 -7.53 42.87 29.14
N ASP A 10 -8.40 41.97 29.63
CA ASP A 10 -9.44 41.16 28.98
C ASP A 10 -9.77 41.42 27.51
N LEU A 11 -9.94 40.31 26.77
CA LEU A 11 -10.97 40.18 25.73
C LEU A 11 -11.23 38.69 25.43
N GLN A 12 -12.30 38.17 26.02
CA GLN A 12 -13.05 37.04 25.47
C GLN A 12 -13.86 37.50 24.25
N HIS A 13 -14.13 36.55 23.35
CA HIS A 13 -14.87 36.62 22.09
C HIS A 13 -14.02 36.85 20.83
N LEU A 14 -13.76 35.77 20.09
CA LEU A 14 -13.93 35.73 18.63
C LEU A 14 -14.16 34.28 18.18
N LYS A 15 -15.36 34.07 17.61
CA LYS A 15 -15.83 32.84 16.97
C LYS A 15 -15.16 32.69 15.59
N GLN A 16 -14.95 31.43 15.20
CA GLN A 16 -15.03 30.89 13.82
C GLN A 16 -14.36 31.69 12.68
N PHE A 17 -13.24 31.17 12.16
CA PHE A 17 -12.80 31.45 10.79
C PHE A 17 -12.99 30.20 9.91
N PRO A 18 -13.76 30.27 8.81
CA PRO A 18 -13.81 29.23 7.80
C PRO A 18 -12.65 29.37 6.80
N HIS A 19 -12.18 28.23 6.30
CA HIS A 19 -11.56 28.01 4.99
C HIS A 19 -10.69 29.13 4.40
N LEU A 20 -9.37 29.01 4.59
CA LEU A 20 -8.40 29.68 3.71
C LEU A 20 -8.24 28.87 2.40
N PRO A 21 -8.36 29.50 1.22
CA PRO A 21 -8.02 28.87 -0.05
C PRO A 21 -6.51 28.66 -0.14
N ILE A 22 -6.09 27.48 -0.60
CA ILE A 22 -4.70 27.20 -0.96
C ILE A 22 -4.38 28.05 -2.20
N TYR A 23 -3.55 29.07 -2.02
CA TYR A 23 -3.03 29.89 -3.11
C TYR A 23 -2.07 29.05 -3.97
N THR A 24 -2.25 29.17 -5.28
CA THR A 24 -1.31 28.76 -6.34
C THR A 24 0.10 29.30 -6.07
N MET A 25 1.11 28.42 -6.08
CA MET A 25 2.50 28.85 -6.24
C MET A 25 2.77 29.15 -7.71
N THR A 26 2.99 30.42 -8.01
CA THR A 26 3.70 30.87 -9.21
C THR A 26 5.17 30.56 -9.01
N SER A 27 5.76 29.66 -9.80
CA SER A 27 7.22 29.51 -9.82
C SER A 27 7.83 30.53 -10.78
N PHE A 28 8.81 31.30 -10.29
CA PHE A 28 9.74 32.08 -11.11
C PHE A 28 11.03 31.27 -11.27
N GLN A 29 11.50 31.07 -12.50
CA GLN A 29 12.87 30.63 -12.76
C GLN A 29 13.78 31.85 -12.92
N ILE A 30 14.92 31.83 -12.22
CA ILE A 30 16.07 32.68 -12.54
C ILE A 30 16.98 31.90 -13.49
N SER A 31 17.32 32.55 -14.60
CA SER A 31 18.19 32.07 -15.68
C SER A 31 19.65 32.00 -15.26
N ALA A 32 20.35 30.95 -15.70
CA ALA A 32 21.77 31.03 -16.04
C ALA A 32 21.88 31.56 -17.48
N ALA A 33 22.84 32.46 -17.70
CA ALA A 33 23.00 33.25 -18.91
C ALA A 33 23.47 32.42 -20.12
N SER A 34 22.75 32.54 -21.25
CA SER A 34 23.29 32.52 -22.62
C SER A 34 22.19 33.02 -23.58
N PRO A 35 22.46 33.99 -24.48
CA PRO A 35 21.42 34.58 -25.33
C PRO A 35 21.20 33.74 -26.59
N GLY A 36 19.96 33.32 -26.87
CA GLY A 36 19.61 32.80 -28.21
C GLY A 36 18.46 31.80 -28.38
N VAL A 37 17.72 31.41 -27.34
CA VAL A 37 16.60 30.45 -27.52
C VAL A 37 15.26 31.11 -27.20
N THR A 38 14.46 31.36 -28.23
CA THR A 38 13.04 31.72 -28.09
C THR A 38 12.24 30.48 -27.69
N ALA A 39 11.70 30.48 -26.47
CA ALA A 39 10.77 29.45 -26.01
C ALA A 39 9.38 29.72 -26.60
N THR A 40 8.89 28.81 -27.46
CA THR A 40 7.47 28.73 -27.82
C THR A 40 6.73 27.87 -26.81
N ALA A 41 5.79 28.47 -26.09
CA ALA A 41 4.85 27.76 -25.23
C ALA A 41 3.96 26.85 -26.09
N VAL A 42 3.96 25.55 -25.81
CA VAL A 42 2.99 24.62 -26.35
C VAL A 42 1.90 24.44 -25.30
N ASP A 43 0.71 24.93 -25.62
CA ASP A 43 -0.46 24.86 -24.75
C ASP A 43 -1.01 23.43 -24.82
N VAL A 44 -0.60 22.57 -23.87
CA VAL A 44 -1.14 21.22 -23.74
C VAL A 44 -2.45 21.32 -22.95
N GLN A 45 -3.57 21.40 -23.67
CA GLN A 45 -4.89 21.23 -23.05
C GLN A 45 -5.07 19.77 -22.61
N LEU A 46 -4.71 19.47 -21.37
CA LEU A 46 -5.17 18.27 -20.68
C LEU A 46 -6.68 18.38 -20.51
N LYS A 47 -7.45 17.54 -21.20
CA LYS A 47 -8.88 17.41 -20.94
C LYS A 47 -9.04 16.92 -19.50
N PRO A 48 -9.78 17.63 -18.64
CA PRO A 48 -10.17 17.06 -17.35
C PRO A 48 -11.02 15.84 -17.63
N VAL A 49 -10.57 14.66 -17.19
CA VAL A 49 -11.50 13.56 -16.95
C VAL A 49 -12.43 14.08 -15.86
N ASN A 50 -13.74 14.14 -16.15
CA ASN A 50 -14.76 14.45 -15.15
C ASN A 50 -14.63 13.44 -14.00
N ARG A 51 -13.81 13.78 -13.01
CA ARG A 51 -13.73 13.07 -11.75
C ARG A 51 -14.75 13.76 -10.84
N PRO A 52 -15.65 13.03 -10.19
CA PRO A 52 -16.47 13.65 -9.16
C PRO A 52 -15.50 14.28 -8.17
N GLU A 53 -15.59 15.60 -8.02
CA GLU A 53 -14.95 16.30 -6.91
C GLU A 53 -15.29 15.51 -5.66
N GLY A 54 -14.28 15.24 -4.81
CA GLY A 54 -14.44 14.55 -3.54
C GLY A 54 -15.36 15.34 -2.63
N GLY A 55 -16.66 15.28 -2.90
CA GLY A 55 -17.70 15.89 -2.11
C GLY A 55 -17.68 15.23 -0.75
N LYS A 56 -17.99 16.04 0.26
CA LYS A 56 -18.48 15.56 1.56
C LYS A 56 -19.82 14.85 1.35
N ALA A 57 -19.83 13.74 0.61
CA ALA A 57 -20.93 12.81 0.67
C ALA A 57 -20.85 12.21 2.07
N ASN A 58 -21.84 12.50 2.89
CA ASN A 58 -22.24 11.55 3.92
C ASN A 58 -22.49 10.25 3.17
N LYS A 59 -21.48 9.38 3.06
CA LYS A 59 -21.70 8.00 2.62
C LYS A 59 -22.75 7.46 3.58
N GLU A 60 -23.93 7.17 3.05
CA GLU A 60 -24.94 6.40 3.78
C GLU A 60 -24.23 5.20 4.42
N GLU A 61 -24.60 4.87 5.66
CA GLU A 61 -23.98 3.73 6.34
C GLU A 61 -24.16 2.49 5.45
N LEU A 62 -23.04 1.86 5.12
CA LEU A 62 -23.02 0.67 4.29
C LEU A 62 -23.78 -0.44 5.03
N GLU A 63 -24.82 -0.98 4.39
CA GLU A 63 -25.63 -2.06 4.94
C GLU A 63 -24.80 -3.35 5.03
N PRO A 64 -24.54 -3.88 6.24
CA PRO A 64 -23.80 -5.13 6.39
C PRO A 64 -24.48 -6.28 5.65
N PHE A 65 -23.68 -7.18 5.07
CA PHE A 65 -24.17 -8.37 4.36
C PHE A 65 -25.05 -8.06 3.14
N ALA A 66 -24.93 -6.87 2.55
CA ALA A 66 -25.47 -6.52 1.26
C ALA A 66 -24.34 -6.31 0.22
N PRO A 67 -24.61 -6.46 -1.10
CA PRO A 67 -23.62 -6.15 -2.12
C PRO A 67 -23.10 -4.71 -2.01
N VAL A 68 -21.79 -4.57 -1.95
CA VAL A 68 -21.11 -3.27 -1.93
C VAL A 68 -20.83 -2.84 -3.37
N LEU A 69 -21.33 -1.66 -3.73
CA LEU A 69 -21.13 -1.07 -5.05
C LEU A 69 -19.95 -0.09 -5.06
N GLY A 70 -19.41 0.16 -6.25
CA GLY A 70 -18.38 1.18 -6.47
C GLY A 70 -17.22 0.68 -7.31
N PRO A 71 -16.23 1.55 -7.57
CA PRO A 71 -15.15 1.24 -8.50
C PRO A 71 -14.25 0.07 -8.04
N ALA A 72 -14.20 -0.20 -6.74
CA ALA A 72 -13.45 -1.33 -6.19
C ALA A 72 -14.19 -2.68 -6.34
N ALA A 73 -15.47 -2.70 -6.73
CA ALA A 73 -16.27 -3.92 -6.88
C ALA A 73 -16.29 -4.37 -8.35
N TRP A 74 -15.16 -4.85 -8.85
CA TRP A 74 -14.96 -5.28 -10.24
C TRP A 74 -14.74 -6.79 -10.36
N TYR A 75 -14.96 -7.32 -11.57
CA TYR A 75 -14.63 -8.68 -11.99
C TYR A 75 -13.43 -8.67 -12.92
N ALA A 76 -12.76 -9.80 -13.10
CA ALA A 76 -11.57 -9.88 -13.96
C ALA A 76 -11.87 -9.44 -15.40
N ALA A 77 -13.06 -9.76 -15.91
CA ALA A 77 -13.51 -9.39 -17.25
C ALA A 77 -13.53 -7.87 -17.50
N ASP A 78 -13.65 -7.04 -16.46
CA ASP A 78 -13.65 -5.59 -16.58
C ASP A 78 -12.28 -5.03 -16.99
N TYR A 79 -11.20 -5.77 -16.72
CA TYR A 79 -9.81 -5.29 -16.90
C TYR A 79 -8.91 -6.23 -17.69
N LYS A 80 -9.28 -7.49 -17.92
CA LYS A 80 -8.43 -8.52 -18.53
C LYS A 80 -7.82 -8.12 -19.89
N ASN A 81 -8.48 -7.24 -20.63
CA ASN A 81 -8.05 -6.76 -21.95
C ASN A 81 -7.77 -5.25 -21.99
N LEU A 82 -7.66 -4.60 -20.84
CA LEU A 82 -7.40 -3.17 -20.73
C LEU A 82 -5.97 -2.91 -20.27
N THR A 83 -5.46 -1.73 -20.61
CA THR A 83 -4.14 -1.25 -20.16
C THR A 83 -4.22 0.17 -19.59
N ASP A 84 -5.43 0.71 -19.43
CA ASP A 84 -5.68 2.06 -18.90
C ASP A 84 -5.28 2.22 -17.43
N TYR A 85 -5.14 1.11 -16.71
CA TYR A 85 -4.58 1.05 -15.36
C TYR A 85 -3.03 1.00 -15.33
N ILE A 86 -2.37 1.00 -16.48
CA ILE A 86 -0.90 1.00 -16.63
C ILE A 86 -0.44 2.41 -17.01
N TYR A 87 0.39 3.02 -16.16
CA TYR A 87 1.11 4.24 -16.48
C TYR A 87 2.50 3.91 -17.01
N GLU A 88 2.77 4.19 -18.29
CA GLU A 88 4.09 4.01 -18.88
C GLU A 88 4.95 5.24 -18.62
N LEU A 89 6.10 5.05 -17.98
CA LEU A 89 7.05 6.13 -17.71
C LEU A 89 7.62 6.67 -19.03
N THR A 90 7.54 7.98 -19.19
CA THR A 90 8.12 8.68 -20.34
C THR A 90 9.61 8.94 -20.13
N PRO A 91 10.38 9.23 -21.19
CA PRO A 91 11.76 9.68 -21.05
C PRO A 91 11.92 10.92 -20.14
N ALA A 92 10.91 11.80 -20.11
CA ALA A 92 10.90 12.96 -19.23
C ALA A 92 10.72 12.56 -17.75
N ASP A 93 9.84 11.59 -17.47
CA ASP A 93 9.68 11.05 -16.12
C ASP A 93 10.99 10.42 -15.62
N ILE A 94 11.67 9.66 -16.48
CA ILE A 94 12.95 9.01 -16.15
C ILE A 94 14.06 10.06 -15.92
N ALA A 95 14.15 11.10 -16.76
CA ALA A 95 15.12 12.17 -16.55
C ALA A 95 14.87 12.95 -15.24
N GLU A 96 13.60 13.11 -14.87
CA GLU A 96 13.23 13.72 -13.59
C GLU A 96 13.61 12.83 -12.39
N MET A 97 13.45 11.49 -12.51
CA MET A 97 13.92 10.53 -11.51
C MET A 97 15.44 10.63 -11.31
N ASP A 98 16.21 10.75 -12.40
CA ASP A 98 17.67 10.92 -12.35
C ASP A 98 18.03 12.21 -11.60
N ALA A 99 17.32 13.32 -11.86
CA ALA A 99 17.52 14.58 -11.15
C ALA A 99 17.16 14.50 -9.66
N ALA A 100 16.07 13.79 -9.31
CA ALA A 100 15.65 13.58 -7.93
C ALA A 100 16.70 12.78 -7.13
N LEU A 101 17.32 11.75 -7.75
CA LEU A 101 18.42 11.02 -7.14
C LEU A 101 19.63 11.90 -6.81
N VAL A 102 20.01 12.79 -7.72
CA VAL A 102 21.10 13.74 -7.48
C VAL A 102 20.79 14.62 -6.27
N CYS A 103 19.55 15.13 -6.18
CA CYS A 103 19.10 15.95 -5.05
C CYS A 103 19.16 15.16 -3.73
N ALA A 104 18.62 13.94 -3.71
CA ALA A 104 18.60 13.10 -2.51
C ALA A 104 20.02 12.78 -2.03
N LYS A 105 20.92 12.40 -2.95
CA LYS A 105 22.34 12.11 -2.63
C LYS A 105 23.07 13.33 -2.08
N ALA A 106 22.80 14.52 -2.61
CA ALA A 106 23.44 15.76 -2.15
C ALA A 106 23.10 16.11 -0.69
N THR A 107 22.02 15.57 -0.12
CA THR A 107 21.69 15.77 1.30
C THR A 107 22.64 15.05 2.26
N GLY A 108 23.30 13.98 1.81
CA GLY A 108 24.11 13.11 2.67
C GLY A 108 23.31 12.32 3.73
N LYS A 109 21.98 12.35 3.67
CA LYS A 109 21.10 11.62 4.59
C LYS A 109 21.03 10.13 4.25
N GLN A 110 20.69 9.33 5.25
CA GLN A 110 20.28 7.94 5.02
C GLN A 110 18.93 7.91 4.32
N ILE A 111 18.64 6.85 3.57
CA ILE A 111 17.41 6.74 2.76
C ILE A 111 16.16 6.90 3.62
N GLN A 112 16.10 6.27 4.80
CA GLN A 112 14.95 6.38 5.72
C GLN A 112 14.70 7.78 6.30
N ASP A 113 15.66 8.70 6.16
CA ASP A 113 15.58 10.07 6.69
C ASP A 113 15.23 11.11 5.60
N LEU A 114 15.08 10.65 4.35
CA LEU A 114 14.70 11.50 3.23
C LEU A 114 13.23 11.95 3.34
N THR A 115 12.98 13.19 2.98
CA THR A 115 11.65 13.79 2.90
C THR A 115 11.24 14.04 1.44
N VAL A 116 9.94 14.23 1.19
CA VAL A 116 9.42 14.48 -0.17
C VAL A 116 10.07 15.72 -0.83
N THR A 117 10.48 16.72 -0.05
CA THR A 117 11.18 17.91 -0.56
C THR A 117 12.62 17.63 -0.98
N GLU A 118 13.22 16.57 -0.46
CA GLU A 118 14.59 16.13 -0.78
C GLU A 118 14.63 15.10 -1.92
N PHE A 119 13.45 14.63 -2.34
CA PHE A 119 13.24 13.81 -3.52
C PHE A 119 12.19 14.48 -4.44
N PRO A 120 12.52 15.63 -5.06
CA PRO A 120 11.55 16.42 -5.80
C PRO A 120 11.17 15.76 -7.12
N LEU A 121 9.86 15.60 -7.34
CA LEU A 121 9.26 15.17 -8.61
C LEU A 121 8.14 16.16 -9.01
N PRO A 122 8.44 17.40 -9.40
CA PRO A 122 7.42 18.40 -9.73
C PRO A 122 6.43 17.99 -10.84
N LEU A 123 6.83 17.14 -11.80
CA LEU A 123 5.96 16.69 -12.91
C LEU A 123 5.45 15.26 -12.69
N LEU A 124 6.31 14.32 -12.29
CA LEU A 124 5.93 12.93 -12.03
C LEU A 124 5.18 12.77 -10.70
N GLY A 125 5.50 13.55 -9.67
CA GLY A 125 4.89 13.48 -8.34
C GLY A 125 3.36 13.62 -8.36
N PRO A 126 2.78 14.64 -9.04
CA PRO A 126 1.33 14.74 -9.21
C PRO A 126 0.70 13.51 -9.88
N LYS A 127 1.40 12.85 -10.81
CA LYS A 127 0.93 11.62 -11.47
C LYS A 127 0.95 10.44 -10.49
N LEU A 128 2.02 10.29 -9.71
CA LEU A 128 2.12 9.29 -8.64
C LEU A 128 0.98 9.46 -7.61
N VAL A 129 0.65 10.70 -7.24
CA VAL A 129 -0.51 11.01 -6.39
C VAL A 129 -1.82 10.60 -7.07
N GLY A 130 -1.98 10.88 -8.36
CA GLY A 130 -3.14 10.42 -9.14
C GLY A 130 -3.32 8.89 -9.10
N LEU A 131 -2.23 8.14 -9.25
CA LEU A 131 -2.24 6.67 -9.17
C LEU A 131 -2.57 6.18 -7.76
N ARG A 132 -2.09 6.85 -6.71
CA ARG A 132 -2.52 6.57 -5.32
C ARG A 132 -4.03 6.72 -5.16
N GLU A 133 -4.65 7.75 -5.76
CA GLU A 133 -6.10 7.93 -5.67
C GLU A 133 -6.88 6.82 -6.39
N ASP A 134 -6.39 6.36 -7.54
CA ASP A 134 -6.96 5.21 -8.25
C ASP A 134 -6.92 3.92 -7.40
N VAL A 135 -5.86 3.76 -6.60
CA VAL A 135 -5.71 2.67 -5.63
C VAL A 135 -6.61 2.88 -4.41
N ARG A 136 -6.67 4.09 -3.87
CA ARG A 136 -7.34 4.36 -2.59
C ARG A 136 -8.87 4.38 -2.67
N VAL A 137 -9.39 5.09 -3.68
CA VAL A 137 -10.83 5.34 -3.84
C VAL A 137 -11.39 4.83 -5.17
N GLY A 138 -10.52 4.50 -6.11
CA GLY A 138 -10.89 3.89 -7.39
C GLY A 138 -10.97 2.36 -7.32
N ARG A 139 -10.37 1.72 -8.32
CA ARG A 139 -10.40 0.26 -8.53
C ARG A 139 -9.58 -0.53 -7.53
N GLY A 140 -8.73 0.11 -6.73
CA GLY A 140 -7.91 -0.61 -5.75
C GLY A 140 -6.52 -1.01 -6.23
N PHE A 141 -6.20 -0.78 -7.52
CA PHE A 141 -4.90 -1.12 -8.08
C PHE A 141 -4.44 -0.18 -9.20
N ALA A 142 -3.13 -0.12 -9.40
CA ALA A 142 -2.47 0.55 -10.51
C ALA A 142 -1.14 -0.13 -10.84
N LEU A 143 -0.70 -0.02 -12.10
CA LEU A 143 0.62 -0.43 -12.55
C LEU A 143 1.41 0.78 -13.08
N ILE A 144 2.71 0.80 -12.84
CA ILE A 144 3.65 1.70 -13.51
C ILE A 144 4.66 0.83 -14.25
N ARG A 145 5.00 1.17 -15.47
CA ARG A 145 5.96 0.43 -16.30
C ARG A 145 7.15 1.30 -16.68
N GLY A 146 8.32 0.68 -16.75
CA GLY A 146 9.48 1.26 -17.42
C GLY A 146 10.46 1.97 -16.50
N VAL A 147 10.53 1.64 -15.21
CA VAL A 147 11.67 2.05 -14.38
C VAL A 147 12.90 1.33 -14.90
N PRO A 148 13.96 2.03 -15.38
CA PRO A 148 15.12 1.35 -15.96
C PRO A 148 16.06 0.86 -14.85
N VAL A 149 15.63 -0.17 -14.12
CA VAL A 149 16.30 -0.69 -12.91
C VAL A 149 17.74 -1.14 -13.14
N ASP A 150 18.08 -1.51 -14.38
CA ASP A 150 19.43 -1.92 -14.82
C ASP A 150 20.42 -0.75 -14.95
N ARG A 151 19.91 0.49 -15.10
CA ARG A 151 20.74 1.71 -15.15
C ARG A 151 21.20 2.17 -13.77
N TYR A 152 20.59 1.67 -12.70
CA TYR A 152 20.81 2.14 -11.34
C TYR A 152 21.60 1.13 -10.52
N THR A 153 22.50 1.63 -9.69
CA THR A 153 23.06 0.84 -8.60
C THR A 153 21.96 0.40 -7.63
N ARG A 154 22.25 -0.60 -6.79
CA ARG A 154 21.29 -1.08 -5.78
C ARG A 154 20.81 0.04 -4.86
N GLU A 155 21.73 0.88 -4.39
CA GLU A 155 21.39 2.02 -3.53
C GLU A 155 20.50 3.04 -4.25
N GLU A 156 20.78 3.33 -5.52
CA GLU A 156 19.97 4.25 -6.32
C GLU A 156 18.55 3.71 -6.55
N VAL A 157 18.38 2.44 -6.95
CA VAL A 157 17.04 1.90 -7.20
C VAL A 157 16.22 1.80 -5.91
N VAL A 158 16.85 1.49 -4.78
CA VAL A 158 16.18 1.51 -3.46
C VAL A 158 15.82 2.95 -3.05
N THR A 159 16.68 3.92 -3.33
CA THR A 159 16.40 5.35 -3.07
C THR A 159 15.25 5.85 -3.94
N LEU A 160 15.23 5.51 -5.24
CA LEU A 160 14.12 5.82 -6.15
C LEU A 160 12.81 5.25 -5.62
N TRP A 161 12.83 3.97 -5.25
CA TRP A 161 11.66 3.26 -4.78
C TRP A 161 11.10 3.86 -3.47
N TYR A 162 11.97 4.19 -2.52
CA TYR A 162 11.60 4.91 -1.32
C TYR A 162 11.06 6.31 -1.63
N GLY A 163 11.71 7.03 -2.55
CA GLY A 163 11.31 8.36 -3.02
C GLY A 163 9.90 8.38 -3.60
N PHE A 164 9.52 7.39 -4.41
CA PHE A 164 8.14 7.24 -4.91
C PHE A 164 7.15 7.09 -3.74
N GLY A 165 7.55 6.30 -2.74
CA GLY A 165 6.84 6.16 -1.47
C GLY A 165 6.49 7.48 -0.79
N LEU A 166 7.44 8.42 -0.74
CA LEU A 166 7.26 9.74 -0.13
C LEU A 166 6.18 10.58 -0.81
N HIS A 167 5.95 10.37 -2.12
CA HIS A 167 4.85 11.02 -2.86
C HIS A 167 3.50 10.34 -2.62
N TRP A 168 3.48 9.06 -2.28
CA TRP A 168 2.24 8.36 -1.91
C TRP A 168 1.84 8.59 -0.45
N GLY A 169 2.81 8.69 0.46
CA GLY A 169 2.56 8.92 1.87
C GLY A 169 3.76 8.57 2.75
N LYS A 170 3.50 8.01 3.92
CA LYS A 170 4.54 7.61 4.87
C LYS A 170 4.85 6.12 4.71
N ALA A 171 6.10 5.77 4.43
CA ALA A 171 6.56 4.39 4.48
C ALA A 171 6.46 3.86 5.93
N VAL A 172 5.99 2.63 6.10
CA VAL A 172 5.83 2.00 7.42
C VAL A 172 6.62 0.69 7.52
N SER A 173 6.96 0.31 8.75
CA SER A 173 7.73 -0.90 9.05
C SER A 173 7.02 -2.16 8.56
N GLN A 174 7.74 -3.05 7.89
CA GLN A 174 7.17 -4.27 7.29
C GLN A 174 7.36 -5.54 8.13
N ASN A 175 8.19 -5.46 9.18
CA ASN A 175 8.56 -6.59 10.02
C ASN A 175 9.20 -6.08 11.34
N LYS A 176 9.52 -7.00 12.26
CA LYS A 176 10.15 -6.67 13.54
C LYS A 176 11.52 -5.99 13.44
N LYS A 177 12.25 -6.17 12.34
CA LYS A 177 13.56 -5.55 12.11
C LYS A 177 13.44 -4.05 11.76
N GLY A 178 12.24 -3.55 11.45
CA GLY A 178 12.01 -2.14 11.14
C GLY A 178 12.27 -1.76 9.69
N HIS A 179 12.33 -2.74 8.79
CA HIS A 179 12.56 -2.47 7.37
C HIS A 179 11.42 -1.66 6.77
N LEU A 180 11.73 -0.48 6.24
CA LEU A 180 10.80 0.37 5.48
C LEU A 180 10.69 -0.07 4.02
N VAL A 181 11.77 -0.61 3.45
CA VAL A 181 11.78 -1.30 2.14
C VAL A 181 12.08 -2.77 2.39
N GLY A 182 11.17 -3.65 1.93
CA GLY A 182 11.30 -5.08 2.09
C GLY A 182 11.88 -5.73 0.84
N HIS A 183 12.78 -6.68 1.00
CA HIS A 183 13.32 -7.47 -0.11
C HIS A 183 12.54 -8.78 -0.24
N ILE A 184 11.89 -8.97 -1.39
CA ILE A 184 11.05 -10.14 -1.69
C ILE A 184 11.82 -11.06 -2.63
N LYS A 185 12.44 -12.08 -2.05
CA LYS A 185 13.23 -13.11 -2.75
C LYS A 185 13.35 -14.35 -1.88
N ASP A 186 13.69 -15.48 -2.48
CA ASP A 186 14.04 -16.68 -1.71
C ASP A 186 15.39 -16.49 -1.02
N ILE A 187 15.40 -16.54 0.32
CA ILE A 187 16.62 -16.52 1.14
C ILE A 187 16.80 -17.83 1.93
N GLY A 188 16.05 -18.88 1.57
CA GLY A 188 16.20 -20.23 2.12
C GLY A 188 15.49 -20.45 3.45
N HIS A 189 14.49 -19.62 3.80
CA HIS A 189 13.66 -19.88 4.97
C HIS A 189 12.81 -21.15 4.77
N ASP A 190 12.60 -21.91 5.84
CA ASP A 190 11.78 -23.11 5.81
C ASP A 190 10.28 -22.73 5.83
N PRO A 191 9.51 -23.00 4.75
CA PRO A 191 8.10 -22.63 4.67
C PRO A 191 7.20 -23.43 5.63
N SER A 192 7.67 -24.55 6.19
CA SER A 192 6.90 -25.37 7.13
C SER A 192 6.84 -24.78 8.55
N LEU A 193 7.75 -23.86 8.88
CA LEU A 193 7.80 -23.25 10.21
C LEU A 193 6.67 -22.22 10.37
N PRO A 194 5.96 -22.22 11.53
CA PRO A 194 4.78 -21.36 11.74
C PRO A 194 5.11 -19.86 11.74
N TYR A 195 6.37 -19.50 11.99
CA TYR A 195 6.84 -18.12 12.02
C TYR A 195 7.32 -17.61 10.66
N THR A 196 7.44 -18.48 9.66
CA THR A 196 7.98 -18.11 8.35
C THR A 196 7.03 -17.17 7.63
N ARG A 197 7.62 -16.12 7.05
CA ARG A 197 6.97 -15.20 6.12
C ARG A 197 7.27 -15.70 4.71
N LEU A 198 6.25 -16.11 3.96
CA LEU A 198 6.38 -16.78 2.65
C LEU A 198 7.04 -15.95 1.54
N TYR A 199 7.17 -14.63 1.74
CA TYR A 199 7.89 -13.77 0.82
C TYR A 199 9.39 -14.08 0.77
N ALA A 200 9.93 -14.74 1.81
CA ALA A 200 11.33 -15.12 1.97
C ALA A 200 11.65 -16.53 1.41
N THR A 201 10.70 -17.14 0.69
CA THR A 201 10.78 -18.50 0.14
C THR A 201 10.32 -18.54 -1.32
N HIS A 202 10.64 -19.62 -2.04
CA HIS A 202 10.16 -19.86 -3.42
C HIS A 202 8.74 -20.42 -3.55
N GLU A 203 8.12 -20.87 -2.45
CA GLU A 203 6.78 -21.45 -2.44
C GLU A 203 5.68 -20.47 -2.84
N ALA A 204 4.47 -20.92 -3.15
CA ALA A 204 3.38 -19.98 -3.44
C ALA A 204 3.02 -19.14 -2.20
N GLN A 205 2.68 -17.86 -2.41
CA GLN A 205 2.11 -17.02 -1.37
C GLN A 205 0.61 -16.85 -1.66
N PRO A 206 -0.29 -17.43 -0.84
CA PRO A 206 -1.73 -17.37 -1.06
C PRO A 206 -2.30 -15.95 -1.04
N TYR A 207 -3.57 -15.82 -1.44
CA TYR A 207 -4.29 -14.55 -1.40
C TYR A 207 -4.32 -13.96 0.01
N HIS A 208 -3.83 -12.74 0.14
CA HIS A 208 -3.76 -12.05 1.42
C HIS A 208 -3.82 -10.52 1.29
N ASN A 209 -3.99 -9.87 2.43
CA ASN A 209 -3.75 -8.44 2.63
C ASN A 209 -2.51 -8.23 3.50
N ASP A 210 -1.83 -7.12 3.29
CA ASP A 210 -0.69 -6.68 4.10
C ASP A 210 -1.13 -5.64 5.16
N SER A 211 -0.27 -5.37 6.15
CA SER A 211 -0.61 -4.56 7.33
C SER A 211 -0.40 -3.05 7.13
N ALA A 212 -0.78 -2.49 5.97
CA ALA A 212 -0.68 -1.06 5.66
C ALA A 212 -1.82 -0.61 4.74
N ASP A 213 -1.95 0.67 4.42
CA ASP A 213 -3.02 1.14 3.51
C ASP A 213 -2.79 0.66 2.06
N ILE A 214 -1.57 0.86 1.57
CA ILE A 214 -1.13 0.45 0.22
C ILE A 214 0.09 -0.45 0.34
N VAL A 215 0.12 -1.51 -0.45
CA VAL A 215 1.32 -2.29 -0.75
C VAL A 215 1.79 -1.95 -2.17
N GLY A 216 3.07 -1.67 -2.31
CA GLY A 216 3.75 -1.49 -3.57
C GLY A 216 4.81 -2.56 -3.79
N LEU A 217 4.99 -3.01 -5.03
CA LEU A 217 6.02 -3.96 -5.45
C LEU A 217 6.75 -3.41 -6.67
N LEU A 218 8.05 -3.16 -6.59
CA LEU A 218 8.93 -2.88 -7.73
C LEU A 218 9.71 -4.14 -8.08
N ASN A 219 9.63 -4.60 -9.33
CA ASN A 219 10.40 -5.75 -9.79
C ASN A 219 11.80 -5.34 -10.27
N LEU A 220 12.83 -5.99 -9.72
CA LEU A 220 14.22 -5.79 -10.15
C LEU A 220 14.66 -6.88 -11.13
N THR A 221 14.34 -8.13 -10.82
CA THR A 221 14.72 -9.30 -11.62
C THR A 221 13.68 -10.41 -11.48
N ASN A 222 13.44 -11.15 -12.55
CA ASN A 222 12.61 -12.35 -12.54
C ASN A 222 13.45 -13.61 -12.22
N GLY A 223 12.76 -14.66 -11.77
CA GLY A 223 13.32 -16.01 -11.71
C GLY A 223 13.32 -16.67 -13.09
N VAL A 224 13.62 -17.97 -13.13
CA VAL A 224 13.58 -18.79 -14.35
C VAL A 224 12.14 -19.09 -14.77
N GLU A 225 11.29 -19.46 -13.81
CA GLU A 225 9.90 -19.85 -14.06
C GLU A 225 9.01 -19.40 -12.89
N GLY A 226 7.74 -19.11 -13.20
CA GLY A 226 6.71 -18.80 -12.20
C GLY A 226 6.85 -17.42 -11.58
N GLY A 227 6.32 -17.24 -10.37
CA GLY A 227 6.36 -15.96 -9.65
C GLY A 227 5.38 -14.92 -10.18
N LEU A 228 4.33 -15.40 -10.86
CA LEU A 228 3.21 -14.62 -11.38
C LEU A 228 2.53 -13.87 -10.25
N SER A 229 2.32 -12.56 -10.42
CA SER A 229 1.59 -11.75 -9.46
C SER A 229 0.11 -11.79 -9.80
N SER A 230 -0.71 -12.13 -8.82
CA SER A 230 -2.16 -12.26 -8.99
C SER A 230 -2.89 -11.39 -7.98
N TRP A 231 -4.00 -10.78 -8.36
CA TRP A 231 -4.85 -10.03 -7.43
C TRP A 231 -6.32 -10.10 -7.80
N SER A 232 -7.18 -9.89 -6.81
CA SER A 232 -8.64 -9.87 -6.97
C SER A 232 -9.24 -8.80 -6.07
N SER A 233 -10.44 -8.32 -6.43
CA SER A 233 -11.19 -7.43 -5.55
C SER A 233 -11.70 -8.18 -4.33
N SER A 234 -11.28 -7.75 -3.13
CA SER A 234 -11.83 -8.27 -1.88
C SER A 234 -13.30 -7.89 -1.70
N ILE A 235 -13.74 -6.79 -2.32
CA ILE A 235 -15.13 -6.32 -2.32
C ILE A 235 -16.00 -7.25 -3.16
N THR A 236 -15.54 -7.66 -4.34
CA THR A 236 -16.30 -8.58 -5.20
C THR A 236 -16.30 -10.00 -4.61
N VAL A 237 -15.20 -10.46 -4.01
CA VAL A 237 -15.18 -11.71 -3.23
C VAL A 237 -16.24 -11.68 -2.13
N HIS A 238 -16.31 -10.59 -1.35
CA HIS A 238 -17.36 -10.39 -0.36
C HIS A 238 -18.76 -10.46 -0.97
N ASN A 239 -19.01 -9.74 -2.07
CA ASN A 239 -20.33 -9.70 -2.71
C ASN A 239 -20.78 -11.09 -3.19
N GLU A 240 -19.87 -11.87 -3.78
CA GLU A 240 -20.16 -13.23 -4.20
C GLU A 240 -20.43 -14.15 -3.01
N ILE A 241 -19.73 -13.99 -1.88
CA ILE A 241 -20.02 -14.76 -0.65
C ILE A 241 -21.40 -14.39 -0.10
N VAL A 242 -21.71 -13.10 0.03
CA VAL A 242 -23.03 -12.62 0.48
C VAL A 242 -24.16 -13.20 -0.37
N LYS A 243 -23.96 -13.23 -1.70
CA LYS A 243 -24.93 -13.76 -2.66
C LYS A 243 -25.10 -15.27 -2.58
N ARG A 244 -24.00 -16.03 -2.48
CA ARG A 244 -24.01 -17.50 -2.56
C ARG A 244 -24.24 -18.18 -1.21
N ARG A 245 -23.64 -17.63 -0.15
CA ARG A 245 -23.59 -18.18 1.22
C ARG A 245 -23.65 -17.07 2.27
N PRO A 246 -24.80 -16.39 2.43
CA PRO A 246 -24.98 -15.32 3.41
C PRO A 246 -24.79 -15.79 4.86
N ASP A 247 -24.89 -17.09 5.12
CA ASP A 247 -24.53 -17.72 6.39
C ASP A 247 -23.01 -17.64 6.64
N LEU A 248 -22.17 -17.95 5.64
CA LEU A 248 -20.70 -17.83 5.75
C LEU A 248 -20.24 -16.38 5.77
N ALA A 249 -20.96 -15.46 5.11
CA ALA A 249 -20.68 -14.03 5.23
C ALA A 249 -20.77 -13.55 6.70
N ARG A 250 -21.73 -14.08 7.48
CA ARG A 250 -21.85 -13.78 8.91
C ARG A 250 -20.70 -14.38 9.73
N VAL A 251 -20.23 -15.58 9.36
CA VAL A 251 -19.04 -16.19 9.98
C VAL A 251 -17.80 -15.31 9.75
N LEU A 252 -17.60 -14.81 8.53
CA LEU A 252 -16.47 -13.95 8.17
C LEU A 252 -16.50 -12.57 8.86
N ALA A 253 -17.67 -12.08 9.26
CA ALA A 253 -17.80 -10.86 10.08
C ALA A 253 -17.72 -11.12 11.59
N GLY A 254 -17.60 -12.39 12.01
CA GLY A 254 -17.52 -12.82 13.40
C GLY A 254 -16.09 -12.81 13.97
N GLU A 255 -15.86 -13.65 14.98
CA GLU A 255 -14.58 -13.71 15.70
C GLU A 255 -13.55 -14.57 14.94
N TRP A 256 -12.50 -13.92 14.44
CA TRP A 256 -11.33 -14.57 13.87
C TRP A 256 -10.09 -14.14 14.63
N TYR A 257 -9.16 -15.06 14.85
CA TYR A 257 -7.94 -14.79 15.60
C TYR A 257 -6.72 -14.83 14.68
N TYR A 258 -6.06 -13.69 14.55
CA TYR A 258 -4.91 -13.49 13.70
C TYR A 258 -3.63 -13.63 14.51
N ASP A 259 -2.69 -14.42 13.99
CA ASP A 259 -1.42 -14.68 14.64
C ASP A 259 -0.40 -13.54 14.43
N ARG A 260 0.49 -13.28 15.38
CA ARG A 260 1.57 -12.29 15.20
C ARG A 260 2.86 -12.89 14.62
N LYS A 261 2.93 -14.21 14.51
CA LYS A 261 4.10 -15.00 14.07
C LYS A 261 5.39 -14.55 14.75
N GLY A 262 5.31 -14.32 16.07
CA GLY A 262 6.45 -13.93 16.91
C GLY A 262 6.77 -12.43 16.91
N GLU A 263 6.07 -11.61 16.11
CA GLU A 263 6.21 -10.15 16.12
C GLU A 263 5.24 -9.53 17.13
N VAL A 264 5.50 -9.80 18.42
CA VAL A 264 4.60 -9.46 19.53
C VAL A 264 4.98 -8.12 20.14
N PRO A 265 4.10 -7.10 20.11
CA PRO A 265 4.31 -5.85 20.82
C PRO A 265 4.32 -6.03 22.34
N GLU A 266 4.89 -5.08 23.06
CA GLU A 266 4.92 -5.10 24.53
C GLU A 266 3.50 -5.17 25.13
N GLY A 267 3.32 -6.05 26.11
CA GLY A 267 2.04 -6.24 26.79
C GLY A 267 0.93 -6.86 25.94
N LYS A 268 1.22 -7.33 24.72
CA LYS A 268 0.23 -7.97 23.84
C LYS A 268 0.37 -9.49 23.84
N LEU A 269 -0.73 -10.16 23.49
CA LEU A 269 -0.74 -11.60 23.23
C LEU A 269 -0.08 -11.92 21.88
N PRO A 270 0.39 -13.15 21.66
CA PRO A 270 0.98 -13.57 20.38
C PRO A 270 -0.05 -13.70 19.23
N TYR A 271 -1.31 -13.37 19.50
CA TYR A 271 -2.43 -13.32 18.57
C TYR A 271 -3.39 -12.19 18.99
N PHE A 272 -4.34 -11.83 18.13
CA PHE A 272 -5.40 -10.86 18.42
C PHE A 272 -6.66 -11.18 17.62
N MET A 273 -7.82 -10.69 18.06
CA MET A 273 -9.08 -10.87 17.34
C MET A 273 -9.26 -9.76 16.30
N ILE A 274 -9.58 -10.14 15.06
CA ILE A 274 -9.98 -9.23 13.99
C ILE A 274 -10.88 -10.01 13.00
N PRO A 275 -12.11 -9.56 12.72
CA PRO A 275 -12.95 -10.19 11.70
C PRO A 275 -12.31 -10.13 10.31
N VAL A 276 -12.73 -11.00 9.40
CA VAL A 276 -12.36 -10.90 7.98
C VAL A 276 -13.11 -9.74 7.34
N PHE A 277 -14.43 -9.66 7.52
CA PHE A 277 -15.28 -8.57 7.02
C PHE A 277 -15.53 -7.52 8.10
N ASN A 278 -15.06 -6.30 7.83
CA ASN A 278 -15.19 -5.19 8.75
C ASN A 278 -16.01 -4.08 8.10
N TYR A 279 -17.28 -3.97 8.50
CA TYR A 279 -18.15 -2.86 8.09
C TYR A 279 -17.99 -1.70 9.07
N TYR A 280 -17.50 -0.56 8.59
CA TYR A 280 -17.25 0.59 9.46
C TYR A 280 -17.35 1.91 8.70
N LYS A 281 -18.19 2.83 9.22
CA LYS A 281 -18.32 4.21 8.72
C LYS A 281 -18.45 4.33 7.19
N GLY A 282 -19.31 3.49 6.59
CA GLY A 282 -19.59 3.51 5.15
C GLY A 282 -18.57 2.78 4.28
N TYR A 283 -17.66 2.00 4.88
CA TYR A 283 -16.69 1.18 4.17
C TYR A 283 -16.75 -0.27 4.62
N LEU A 284 -16.53 -1.17 3.67
CA LEU A 284 -16.08 -2.52 3.93
C LEU A 284 -14.55 -2.52 3.81
N SER A 285 -13.88 -3.00 4.85
CA SER A 285 -12.47 -3.37 4.80
C SER A 285 -12.33 -4.86 5.03
N VAL A 286 -11.51 -5.51 4.21
CA VAL A 286 -11.22 -6.94 4.32
C VAL A 286 -9.83 -7.12 4.90
N ASN A 287 -9.70 -7.96 5.92
CA ASN A 287 -8.41 -8.47 6.39
C ASN A 287 -8.40 -9.98 6.22
N TYR A 288 -7.63 -10.48 5.28
CA TYR A 288 -7.56 -11.91 5.02
C TYR A 288 -6.13 -12.39 4.86
N SER A 289 -5.82 -13.46 5.60
CA SER A 289 -4.73 -14.39 5.29
C SER A 289 -4.97 -15.68 6.07
N ASP A 290 -5.41 -16.72 5.35
CA ASP A 290 -5.71 -18.04 5.94
C ASP A 290 -4.55 -18.58 6.78
N ASN A 291 -3.31 -18.42 6.32
CA ASN A 291 -2.13 -18.93 7.00
C ASN A 291 -1.93 -18.31 8.40
N TYR A 292 -2.43 -17.10 8.67
CA TYR A 292 -2.35 -16.48 9.99
C TYR A 292 -3.49 -16.94 10.90
N TYR A 293 -4.70 -17.11 10.35
CA TYR A 293 -5.83 -17.68 11.09
C TYR A 293 -5.55 -19.13 11.50
N LEU A 294 -5.01 -19.94 10.59
CA LEU A 294 -4.57 -21.31 10.88
C LEU A 294 -3.41 -21.33 11.88
N ALA A 295 -2.40 -20.47 11.71
CA ALA A 295 -1.27 -20.43 12.62
C ALA A 295 -1.67 -20.03 14.05
N SER A 296 -2.72 -19.24 14.24
CA SER A 296 -3.22 -18.85 15.57
C SER A 296 -3.67 -20.05 16.41
N GLN A 297 -4.09 -21.14 15.75
CA GLN A 297 -4.59 -22.34 16.41
C GLN A 297 -3.51 -23.06 17.23
N ARG A 298 -2.22 -22.75 17.05
CA ARG A 298 -1.17 -23.30 17.93
C ARG A 298 -1.25 -22.77 19.38
N HIS A 299 -1.97 -21.68 19.62
CA HIS A 299 -2.10 -21.10 20.96
C HIS A 299 -3.30 -21.66 21.69
N ALA A 300 -3.10 -22.15 22.92
CA ALA A 300 -4.18 -22.75 23.73
C ALA A 300 -5.33 -21.78 24.05
N GLY A 301 -5.05 -20.47 24.15
CA GLY A 301 -6.05 -19.45 24.45
C GLY A 301 -6.92 -19.01 23.27
N VAL A 302 -6.65 -19.51 22.06
CA VAL A 302 -7.44 -19.17 20.87
C VAL A 302 -8.61 -20.15 20.73
N PRO A 303 -9.86 -19.66 20.60
CA PRO A 303 -11.01 -20.49 20.24
C PRO A 303 -10.74 -21.35 19.00
N ARG A 304 -11.20 -22.61 19.04
CA ARG A 304 -11.02 -23.53 17.92
C ARG A 304 -11.88 -23.08 16.73
N LEU A 305 -11.29 -23.13 15.54
CA LEU A 305 -12.05 -22.96 14.30
C LEU A 305 -13.13 -24.04 14.22
N THR A 306 -14.34 -23.63 13.85
CA THR A 306 -15.45 -24.55 13.57
C THR A 306 -15.45 -24.97 12.11
N GLU A 307 -16.23 -26.00 11.75
CA GLU A 307 -16.44 -26.39 10.35
C GLU A 307 -16.86 -25.22 9.46
N ALA A 308 -17.71 -24.31 9.97
CA ALA A 308 -18.15 -23.13 9.23
C ALA A 308 -17.00 -22.13 8.95
N HIS A 309 -15.98 -22.07 9.81
CA HIS A 309 -14.79 -21.26 9.54
C HIS A 309 -13.95 -21.87 8.40
N TYR A 310 -13.77 -23.19 8.41
CA TYR A 310 -13.04 -23.88 7.33
C TYR A 310 -13.77 -23.74 5.99
N GLU A 311 -15.09 -23.94 5.98
CA GLU A 311 -15.93 -23.76 4.80
C GLU A 311 -15.88 -22.30 4.28
N ALA A 312 -15.88 -21.32 5.18
CA ALA A 312 -15.73 -19.91 4.82
C ALA A 312 -14.37 -19.60 4.18
N MET A 313 -13.26 -20.14 4.71
CA MET A 313 -11.92 -19.97 4.10
C MET A 313 -11.84 -20.64 2.73
N GLU A 314 -12.39 -21.85 2.58
CA GLU A 314 -12.39 -22.56 1.31
C GLU A 314 -13.17 -21.79 0.22
N LEU A 315 -14.37 -21.31 0.55
CA LEU A 315 -15.16 -20.48 -0.36
C LEU A 315 -14.43 -19.17 -0.70
N PHE A 316 -13.84 -18.50 0.30
CA PHE A 316 -13.10 -17.27 0.08
C PHE A 316 -11.90 -17.48 -0.86
N ASN A 317 -11.08 -18.50 -0.58
CA ASN A 317 -9.90 -18.83 -1.36
C ASN A 317 -10.28 -19.21 -2.80
N SER A 318 -11.30 -20.05 -2.98
CA SER A 318 -11.75 -20.47 -4.30
C SER A 318 -12.28 -19.31 -5.15
N LEU A 319 -13.05 -18.40 -4.55
CA LEU A 319 -13.52 -17.19 -5.23
C LEU A 319 -12.35 -16.27 -5.58
N ALA A 320 -11.50 -15.93 -4.61
CA ALA A 320 -10.36 -15.04 -4.81
C ALA A 320 -9.40 -15.55 -5.91
N ALA A 321 -9.26 -16.87 -6.03
CA ALA A 321 -8.43 -17.52 -7.03
C ALA A 321 -9.17 -17.88 -8.34
N SER A 322 -10.46 -17.62 -8.47
CA SER A 322 -11.21 -17.99 -9.68
C SER A 322 -10.85 -17.10 -10.88
N ASP A 323 -10.94 -17.66 -12.09
CA ASP A 323 -10.73 -16.90 -13.35
C ASP A 323 -11.75 -15.77 -13.54
N GLU A 324 -12.89 -15.84 -12.84
CA GLU A 324 -13.94 -14.82 -12.83
C GLU A 324 -13.49 -13.55 -12.06
N LEU A 325 -12.67 -13.71 -11.02
CA LEU A 325 -12.33 -12.65 -10.06
C LEU A 325 -10.85 -12.24 -10.11
N ARG A 326 -9.95 -13.12 -10.53
CA ARG A 326 -8.50 -12.85 -10.50
C ARG A 326 -7.99 -12.21 -11.78
N LEU A 327 -7.09 -11.24 -11.61
CA LEU A 327 -6.18 -10.76 -12.63
C LEU A 327 -4.81 -11.33 -12.36
N ASP A 328 -4.15 -11.76 -13.43
CA ASP A 328 -2.80 -12.31 -13.41
C ASP A 328 -1.88 -11.41 -14.24
N TYR A 329 -0.68 -11.12 -13.72
CA TYR A 329 0.30 -10.30 -14.40
C TYR A 329 1.73 -10.72 -14.06
N MET A 330 2.54 -10.95 -15.10
CA MET A 330 3.96 -11.20 -14.94
C MET A 330 4.72 -9.88 -14.96
N LEU A 331 5.03 -9.37 -13.76
CA LEU A 331 5.84 -8.15 -13.61
C LEU A 331 7.18 -8.33 -14.32
N GLN A 332 7.51 -7.41 -15.23
CA GLN A 332 8.83 -7.33 -15.86
C GLN A 332 9.77 -6.47 -15.01
N PRO A 333 11.10 -6.59 -15.16
CA PRO A 333 12.03 -5.69 -14.47
C PRO A 333 11.66 -4.24 -14.77
N GLY A 334 11.50 -3.44 -13.72
CA GLY A 334 11.05 -2.05 -13.82
C GLY A 334 9.54 -1.82 -13.74
N ASP A 335 8.73 -2.89 -13.69
CA ASP A 335 7.31 -2.76 -13.39
C ASP A 335 7.09 -2.55 -11.89
N ILE A 336 6.15 -1.65 -11.58
CA ILE A 336 5.64 -1.40 -10.23
C ILE A 336 4.17 -1.79 -10.19
N GLN A 337 3.79 -2.55 -9.16
CA GLN A 337 2.40 -2.81 -8.80
C GLN A 337 2.04 -2.09 -7.51
N LEU A 338 0.89 -1.41 -7.50
CA LEU A 338 0.29 -0.81 -6.31
C LEU A 338 -1.08 -1.42 -6.06
N LEU A 339 -1.32 -1.86 -4.83
CA LEU A 339 -2.60 -2.44 -4.40
C LEU A 339 -3.06 -1.84 -3.08
N SER A 340 -4.36 -1.62 -2.97
CA SER A 340 -5.03 -1.25 -1.72
C SER A 340 -5.23 -2.49 -0.87
N ASN A 341 -4.66 -2.52 0.33
CA ASN A 341 -4.91 -3.62 1.27
C ASN A 341 -6.32 -3.61 1.85
N HIS A 342 -7.10 -2.55 1.63
CA HIS A 342 -8.50 -2.47 2.08
C HIS A 342 -9.47 -3.12 1.10
N THR A 343 -9.12 -3.18 -0.19
CA THR A 343 -10.04 -3.54 -1.28
C THR A 343 -9.50 -4.56 -2.27
N CYS A 344 -8.22 -4.92 -2.19
CA CYS A 344 -7.59 -5.91 -3.05
C CYS A 344 -6.89 -6.98 -2.22
N LEU A 345 -7.07 -8.23 -2.63
CA LEU A 345 -6.27 -9.37 -2.20
C LEU A 345 -5.16 -9.58 -3.22
N HIS A 346 -4.02 -10.09 -2.79
CA HIS A 346 -2.93 -10.42 -3.70
C HIS A 346 -2.22 -11.71 -3.34
N ALA A 347 -1.68 -12.36 -4.35
CA ALA A 347 -1.01 -13.64 -4.28
C ALA A 347 0.19 -13.65 -5.22
N ARG A 348 1.06 -14.64 -5.02
CA ARG A 348 2.16 -14.94 -5.92
C ARG A 348 2.21 -16.45 -6.14
N SER A 349 2.30 -16.89 -7.39
CA SER A 349 2.57 -18.29 -7.69
C SER A 349 3.96 -18.73 -7.21
N LYS A 350 4.15 -20.05 -7.07
CA LYS A 350 5.49 -20.64 -6.86
C LYS A 350 6.43 -20.20 -7.98
N PHE A 351 7.71 -20.11 -7.68
CA PHE A 351 8.74 -19.83 -8.68
C PHE A 351 9.98 -20.69 -8.50
N THR A 352 10.84 -20.67 -9.52
CA THR A 352 12.14 -21.32 -9.52
C THR A 352 13.21 -20.30 -9.88
N ASP A 353 14.28 -20.24 -9.09
CA ASP A 353 15.46 -19.43 -9.36
C ASP A 353 16.53 -20.24 -10.11
N GLY A 354 17.36 -19.54 -10.87
CA GLY A 354 18.59 -20.07 -11.47
C GLY A 354 19.84 -19.35 -10.94
N PRO A 355 21.05 -19.80 -11.31
CA PRO A 355 22.30 -19.16 -10.87
C PRO A 355 22.37 -17.66 -11.22
N ASP A 356 21.94 -17.30 -12.44
CA ASP A 356 22.00 -15.94 -12.97
C ASP A 356 20.62 -15.26 -13.05
N ALA A 357 19.55 -15.98 -12.72
CA ALA A 357 18.15 -15.53 -12.84
C ALA A 357 17.43 -15.78 -11.52
N ARG A 358 17.67 -14.88 -10.56
CA ARG A 358 17.06 -14.93 -9.23
C ARG A 358 15.99 -13.86 -9.10
N ARG A 359 14.78 -14.25 -8.70
CA ARG A 359 13.67 -13.33 -8.51
C ARG A 359 13.97 -12.37 -7.37
N HIS A 360 13.84 -11.07 -7.62
CA HIS A 360 14.04 -10.03 -6.60
C HIS A 360 13.07 -8.87 -6.84
N LEU A 361 12.13 -8.67 -5.91
CA LEU A 361 11.29 -7.47 -5.88
C LEU A 361 11.59 -6.65 -4.62
N LEU A 362 11.40 -5.34 -4.69
CA LEU A 362 11.35 -4.45 -3.54
C LEU A 362 9.88 -4.19 -3.18
N ARG A 363 9.52 -4.33 -1.91
CA ARG A 363 8.20 -4.03 -1.40
C ARG A 363 8.22 -2.76 -0.59
N LEU A 364 7.17 -1.96 -0.72
CA LEU A 364 6.90 -0.81 0.12
C LEU A 364 5.52 -0.95 0.75
N TRP A 365 5.42 -0.65 2.03
CA TRP A 365 4.14 -0.46 2.72
C TRP A 365 3.97 1.03 2.99
N VAL A 366 2.84 1.58 2.56
CA VAL A 366 2.58 3.02 2.64
C VAL A 366 1.32 3.27 3.45
N CYS A 367 1.42 4.17 4.43
CA CYS A 367 0.31 4.85 5.04
C CYS A 367 -0.01 6.13 4.25
N THR A 368 -1.24 6.24 3.77
CA THR A 368 -1.65 7.37 2.95
C THR A 368 -2.03 8.57 3.85
N PRO A 369 -1.79 9.82 3.41
CA PRO A 369 -2.16 11.01 4.19
C PRO A 369 -3.67 11.23 4.29
N LEU A 370 -4.46 10.53 3.47
CA LEU A 370 -5.91 10.57 3.43
C LEU A 370 -6.40 9.16 3.17
N ASP A 371 -7.37 8.65 3.93
CA ASP A 371 -8.01 7.35 3.66
C ASP A 371 -9.32 7.17 4.45
N ARG A 372 -9.95 5.99 4.31
CA ARG A 372 -11.10 5.55 5.11
C ARG A 372 -10.73 5.42 6.59
N ARG A 373 -11.73 5.64 7.45
CA ARG A 373 -11.63 5.31 8.88
C ARG A 373 -11.71 3.79 9.06
N LEU A 374 -11.01 3.27 10.06
CA LEU A 374 -10.98 1.84 10.39
C LEU A 374 -11.54 1.60 11.80
N PRO A 375 -12.14 0.43 12.06
CA PRO A 375 -12.58 0.06 13.40
C PRO A 375 -11.37 -0.20 14.32
N GLU A 376 -11.60 -0.13 15.64
CA GLU A 376 -10.55 -0.19 16.65
C GLU A 376 -9.71 -1.49 16.61
N CYS A 377 -10.28 -2.61 16.16
CA CYS A 377 -9.55 -3.88 16.01
C CYS A 377 -8.36 -3.78 15.04
N TYR A 378 -8.38 -2.88 14.05
CA TYR A 378 -7.23 -2.67 13.16
C TYR A 378 -6.01 -2.12 13.88
N ARG A 379 -6.16 -1.50 15.06
CA ARG A 379 -5.03 -1.03 15.86
C ARG A 379 -4.06 -2.16 16.19
N GLU A 380 -4.57 -3.36 16.41
CA GLU A 380 -3.77 -4.55 16.71
C GLU A 380 -2.96 -5.04 15.51
N LEU A 381 -3.48 -4.87 14.29
CA LEU A 381 -2.82 -5.18 13.03
C LEU A 381 -1.79 -4.10 12.63
N TYR A 382 -2.11 -2.83 12.90
CA TYR A 382 -1.43 -1.64 12.37
C TYR A 382 -0.49 -0.98 13.39
N GLY A 383 0.22 -1.80 14.16
CA GLY A 383 1.31 -1.32 15.02
C GLY A 383 0.88 -0.34 16.12
N GLY A 384 -0.39 -0.36 16.54
CA GLY A 384 -0.88 0.50 17.63
C GLY A 384 -1.57 1.79 17.19
N SER A 385 -1.68 2.09 15.89
CA SER A 385 -2.37 3.29 15.41
C SER A 385 -3.32 3.01 14.24
N ILE A 386 -4.43 3.73 14.22
CA ILE A 386 -5.40 3.81 13.11
C ILE A 386 -5.62 5.24 12.63
N GLU A 387 -4.78 6.18 13.10
CA GLU A 387 -4.78 7.57 12.67
C GLU A 387 -4.39 7.66 11.18
N ILE A 388 -5.20 8.36 10.39
CA ILE A 388 -4.93 8.56 8.96
C ILE A 388 -3.63 9.36 8.80
N GLY A 389 -2.74 8.92 7.92
CA GLY A 389 -1.38 9.47 7.78
C GLY A 389 -0.37 8.97 8.81
N ASN A 390 -0.81 8.19 9.81
CA ASN A 390 0.05 7.67 10.87
C ASN A 390 -0.44 6.31 11.39
N ARG A 391 -0.58 5.32 10.51
CA ARG A 391 -1.02 3.96 10.85
C ARG A 391 -0.32 2.91 10.01
N GLY A 392 -0.46 1.66 10.41
CA GLY A 392 0.07 0.52 9.67
C GLY A 392 1.48 0.15 10.09
N GLY A 393 1.93 -0.95 9.52
CA GLY A 393 3.23 -1.55 9.79
C GLY A 393 3.29 -2.33 11.09
N ILE A 394 4.45 -2.96 11.28
CA ILE A 394 4.73 -3.84 12.41
C ILE A 394 5.80 -3.18 13.28
N VAL A 395 5.44 -2.93 14.54
CA VAL A 395 6.32 -2.31 15.53
C VAL A 395 6.33 -3.17 16.77
N VAL A 396 7.52 -3.59 17.19
CA VAL A 396 7.76 -4.36 18.41
C VAL A 396 8.83 -3.66 19.24
N PRO A 397 9.07 -4.08 20.50
CA PRO A 397 10.13 -3.48 21.32
C PRO A 397 11.49 -3.52 20.62
N GLY A 398 12.15 -2.36 20.55
CA GLY A 398 13.46 -2.21 19.93
C GLY A 398 13.46 -2.06 18.41
N THR A 399 12.30 -2.00 17.74
CA THR A 399 12.23 -1.72 16.30
C THR A 399 12.91 -0.38 15.98
N LYS A 400 13.89 -0.41 15.07
CA LYS A 400 14.55 0.77 14.51
C LYS A 400 14.27 0.81 13.01
N LEU A 401 13.76 1.93 12.53
CA LEU A 401 13.41 2.05 11.11
C LEU A 401 14.68 2.14 10.26
N THR A 402 14.77 1.27 9.26
CA THR A 402 15.92 1.20 8.34
C THR A 402 15.46 0.89 6.92
N VAL A 403 16.28 1.27 5.94
CA VAL A 403 16.11 0.84 4.55
C VAL A 403 17.32 -0.04 4.20
N PRO A 404 17.19 -1.37 4.29
CA PRO A 404 18.29 -2.27 3.90
C PRO A 404 18.49 -2.22 2.38
N LEU A 405 19.72 -2.45 1.92
CA LEU A 405 20.05 -2.52 0.49
C LEU A 405 19.95 -3.95 -0.06
N GLU A 406 19.89 -4.96 0.81
CA GLU A 406 19.74 -6.37 0.47
C GLU A 406 18.81 -7.09 1.45
N ALA A 407 18.41 -8.33 1.12
CA ALA A 407 17.59 -9.14 2.02
C ALA A 407 18.39 -9.58 3.25
N GLU A 408 17.73 -9.61 4.42
CA GLU A 408 18.32 -9.98 5.71
C GLU A 408 17.54 -11.03 6.47
#